data_AF-A0A0D5LYF8-F1
#
_entry.id   AF-A0A0D5LYF8-F1
#
_cell.length_a   1.000
_cell.length_b   1.000
_cell.length_c   1.000
_cell.angle_alpha   90.00
_cell.angle_beta   90.00
_cell.angle_gamma   90.00
#
_symmetry.space_group_name_H-M   'P 1'
#
loop_
_entity.id
_entity.type
_entity.pdbx_description
1 polymer ?
#
loop_
_entity_poly.entity_id
_entity_poly.type
_entity_poly.pdbx_seq_one_letter_code
_entity_poly.pdbx_strand_id
1 'polypeptide(L)'
;MRKQYDERFKLLIVQQCLREDTSLREVARQHGLDESRVRQWRDSYRQQGALGLRRKYIHRSAAFKLMVLERMWQDGLSRRQASALFDIREQGAIGRWEKQYHSGGPSALTPKRKGRRPMINKPPSSPPTPDAERPHEELLRSWRICVLRTLT
;
A
#
# COMPACT_ATOMS: atom_id res chain seq x y z
N MET A 1 11.25 -10.09 1.93
CA MET A 1 10.13 -10.59 1.10
C MET A 1 8.93 -10.92 2.01
N ARG A 2 7.71 -10.42 1.71
CA ARG A 2 6.49 -10.84 2.44
C ARG A 2 6.01 -12.16 1.84
N LYS A 3 6.25 -13.30 2.51
CA LYS A 3 5.67 -14.59 2.12
C LYS A 3 4.15 -14.48 2.23
N GLN A 4 3.46 -14.70 1.11
CA GLN A 4 2.01 -14.70 1.06
C GLN A 4 1.55 -16.14 1.29
N TYR A 5 0.56 -16.30 2.16
CA TYR A 5 -0.02 -17.60 2.49
C TYR A 5 -1.48 -17.60 2.09
N ASP A 6 -1.89 -18.65 1.41
CA ASP A 6 -3.28 -18.84 1.01
C ASP A 6 -4.17 -19.06 2.24
N GLU A 7 -5.42 -18.63 2.14
CA GLU A 7 -6.40 -18.75 3.22
C GLU A 7 -6.59 -20.21 3.65
N ARG A 8 -6.64 -21.14 2.69
CA ARG A 8 -6.76 -22.58 2.94
C ARG A 8 -5.60 -23.11 3.77
N PHE A 9 -4.38 -22.69 3.43
CA PHE A 9 -3.19 -23.07 4.20
C PHE A 9 -3.27 -22.54 5.63
N LYS A 10 -3.63 -21.26 5.82
CA LYS A 10 -3.80 -20.71 7.17
C LYS A 10 -4.87 -21.43 7.98
N LEU A 11 -5.98 -21.80 7.35
CA LEU A 11 -7.05 -22.57 7.99
C LEU A 11 -6.56 -23.93 8.47
N LEU A 12 -5.81 -24.66 7.63
CA LEU A 12 -5.20 -25.93 7.99
C LEU A 12 -4.29 -25.79 9.22
N ILE A 13 -3.41 -24.79 9.21
CA ILE A 13 -2.50 -24.52 10.33
C ILE A 13 -3.28 -24.25 11.61
N VAL A 14 -4.31 -23.39 11.55
CA VAL A 14 -5.10 -23.05 12.74
C VAL A 14 -5.89 -24.25 13.25
N GLN A 15 -6.49 -25.06 12.37
CA GLN A 15 -7.18 -26.30 12.76
C GLN A 15 -6.23 -27.27 13.45
N GLN A 16 -4.98 -27.38 12.99
CA GLN A 16 -3.97 -28.20 13.62
C GLN A 16 -3.61 -27.66 15.03
N CYS A 17 -3.51 -26.34 15.19
CA CYS A 17 -3.27 -25.71 16.49
C CYS A 17 -4.45 -25.79 17.48
N LEU A 18 -5.64 -26.20 17.02
CA LEU A 18 -6.82 -26.37 17.89
C LEU A 18 -6.93 -27.81 18.43
N ARG A 19 -6.10 -28.74 17.95
CA ARG A 19 -6.05 -30.10 18.50
C ARG A 19 -5.35 -30.07 19.87
N GLU A 20 -5.85 -30.84 20.82
CA GLU A 20 -5.36 -30.84 22.20
C GLU A 20 -3.92 -31.37 22.35
N ASP A 21 -3.43 -32.10 21.35
CA ASP A 21 -2.15 -32.80 21.33
C ASP A 21 -0.99 -32.02 20.69
N THR A 22 -1.25 -30.85 20.10
CA THR A 22 -0.25 -30.15 19.28
C THR A 22 0.07 -28.75 19.81
N SER A 23 1.34 -28.52 20.15
CA SER A 23 1.79 -27.19 20.57
C SER A 23 1.97 -26.23 19.39
N LEU A 24 1.79 -24.92 19.62
CA LEU A 24 2.03 -23.88 18.60
C LEU A 24 3.43 -23.97 17.98
N ARG A 25 4.43 -24.29 18.81
CA ARG A 25 5.83 -24.39 18.41
C ARG A 25 6.06 -25.57 17.47
N GLU A 26 5.42 -26.71 17.73
CA GLU A 26 5.51 -27.88 16.86
C GLU A 26 4.85 -27.63 15.52
N VAL A 27 3.65 -27.06 15.48
CA VAL A 27 2.98 -26.68 14.23
C VAL A 27 3.84 -25.69 13.44
N ALA A 28 4.39 -24.66 14.09
CA ALA A 28 5.26 -23.70 13.44
C ALA A 28 6.49 -24.37 12.82
N ARG A 29 7.16 -25.27 13.57
CA ARG A 29 8.34 -26.01 13.09
C ARG A 29 8.01 -26.93 11.91
N GLN A 30 6.91 -27.68 11.98
CA GLN A 30 6.49 -28.61 10.92
C GLN A 30 6.28 -27.90 9.57
N HIS A 31 5.79 -26.66 9.61
CA HIS A 31 5.46 -25.89 8.41
C HIS A 31 6.50 -24.81 8.06
N GLY A 32 7.65 -24.78 8.77
CA GLY A 32 8.71 -23.79 8.55
C GLY A 32 8.24 -22.34 8.76
N LEU A 33 7.36 -22.13 9.73
CA LEU A 33 6.76 -20.84 10.08
C LEU A 33 7.33 -20.30 11.38
N ASP A 34 7.23 -18.98 11.55
CA ASP A 34 7.51 -18.31 12.81
C ASP A 34 6.33 -18.53 13.77
N GLU A 35 6.62 -18.90 15.02
CA GLU A 35 5.58 -19.15 16.04
C GLU A 35 4.64 -17.96 16.22
N SER A 36 5.18 -16.73 16.20
CA SER A 36 4.39 -15.50 16.31
C SER A 36 3.36 -15.35 15.19
N ARG A 37 3.65 -15.83 13.96
CA ARG A 37 2.68 -15.80 12.86
C ARG A 37 1.56 -16.80 13.07
N VAL A 38 1.90 -18.02 13.50
CA VAL A 38 0.92 -19.07 13.80
C VAL A 38 0.00 -18.61 14.94
N ARG A 39 0.56 -18.02 15.99
CA ARG A 39 -0.19 -17.41 17.09
C ARG A 39 -1.15 -16.32 16.61
N GLN A 40 -0.66 -15.39 15.78
CA GLN A 40 -1.51 -14.34 15.20
C GLN A 40 -2.68 -14.91 14.39
N TRP A 41 -2.46 -15.96 13.59
CA TRP A 41 -3.54 -16.58 12.82
C TRP A 41 -4.56 -17.26 13.72
N ARG A 42 -4.12 -18.00 14.74
CA ARG A 42 -5.02 -18.62 15.72
C ARG A 42 -5.87 -17.56 16.44
N ASP A 43 -5.25 -16.47 16.88
CA ASP A 43 -5.95 -15.44 17.64
C ASP A 43 -6.96 -14.68 16.74
N SER A 44 -6.59 -14.36 15.50
CA SER A 44 -7.51 -13.82 14.50
C SER A 44 -8.69 -14.76 14.22
N TYR A 45 -8.44 -16.07 14.16
CA TYR A 45 -9.48 -17.08 13.95
C TYR A 45 -10.41 -17.20 15.16
N ARG A 46 -9.90 -17.14 16.40
CA ARG A 46 -10.74 -17.12 17.61
C ARG A 46 -11.66 -15.92 17.68
N GLN A 47 -11.21 -14.76 17.18
CA GLN A 47 -12.00 -13.52 17.20
C GLN A 47 -13.02 -13.42 16.06
N GLN A 48 -12.64 -13.83 14.84
CA GLN A 48 -13.41 -13.55 13.60
C GLN A 48 -13.69 -14.81 12.76
N GLY A 49 -13.39 -16.00 13.27
CA GLY A 49 -13.48 -17.25 12.52
C GLY A 49 -12.60 -17.27 11.27
N ALA A 50 -13.05 -17.96 10.23
CA ALA A 50 -12.35 -18.02 8.94
C ALA A 50 -12.12 -16.62 8.31
N LEU A 51 -13.01 -15.65 8.57
CA LEU A 51 -12.87 -14.28 8.07
C LEU A 51 -11.63 -13.57 8.64
N GLY A 52 -11.17 -13.94 9.82
CA GLY A 52 -9.94 -13.40 10.42
C GLY A 52 -8.65 -13.85 9.70
N LEU A 53 -8.71 -14.96 8.96
CA LEU A 53 -7.59 -15.51 8.20
C LEU A 53 -7.53 -14.96 6.76
N ARG A 54 -8.67 -14.45 6.28
CA ARG A 54 -8.77 -13.79 4.99
C ARG A 54 -7.86 -12.59 4.93
N ARG A 55 -7.14 -12.49 3.82
CA ARG A 55 -6.44 -11.25 3.51
C ARG A 55 -7.48 -10.19 3.18
N LYS A 56 -7.65 -9.21 4.06
CA LYS A 56 -8.44 -8.02 3.77
C LYS A 56 -7.71 -7.21 2.70
N TYR A 57 -8.17 -7.31 1.45
CA TYR A 57 -7.74 -6.40 0.40
C TYR A 57 -8.53 -5.10 0.55
N ILE A 58 -7.89 -4.10 1.16
CA ILE A 58 -8.48 -2.77 1.24
C ILE A 58 -8.27 -2.12 -0.12
N HIS A 59 -9.31 -2.12 -0.96
CA HIS A 59 -9.28 -1.37 -2.20
C HIS A 59 -9.28 0.12 -1.87
N ARG A 60 -8.14 0.77 -2.10
CA ARG A 60 -8.02 2.21 -1.91
C ARG A 60 -8.45 2.91 -3.19
N SER A 61 -9.69 3.40 -3.19
CA SER A 61 -10.25 4.19 -4.28
C SER A 61 -9.41 5.45 -4.53
N ALA A 62 -9.51 6.03 -5.73
CA ALA A 62 -8.86 7.29 -6.05
C ALA A 62 -9.24 8.39 -5.04
N ALA A 63 -10.54 8.45 -4.70
CA ALA A 63 -11.08 9.37 -3.71
C ALA A 63 -10.45 9.17 -2.32
N PHE A 64 -10.30 7.93 -1.86
CA PHE A 64 -9.63 7.66 -0.58
C PHE A 64 -8.17 8.13 -0.60
N LYS A 65 -7.43 7.85 -1.68
CA LYS A 65 -6.03 8.31 -1.79
C LYS A 65 -5.94 9.84 -1.78
N LEU A 66 -6.84 10.52 -2.49
CA LEU A 66 -6.88 11.98 -2.56
C LEU A 66 -7.16 12.57 -1.18
N MET A 67 -8.19 12.09 -0.50
CA MET A 67 -8.53 12.50 0.87
C MET A 67 -7.35 12.33 1.84
N VAL A 68 -6.62 11.22 1.75
CA VAL A 68 -5.43 10.99 2.58
C VAL A 68 -4.33 12.02 2.29
N LEU A 69 -4.09 12.34 1.01
CA LEU A 69 -3.09 13.34 0.63
C LEU A 69 -3.48 14.76 1.07
N GLU A 70 -4.73 15.14 0.84
CA GLU A 70 -5.27 16.43 1.26
C GLU A 70 -5.17 16.60 2.77
N ARG A 71 -5.61 15.60 3.53
CA ARG A 71 -5.52 15.63 5.00
C ARG A 71 -4.08 15.69 5.47
N MET A 72 -3.17 14.95 4.84
CA MET A 72 -1.75 14.99 5.16
C MET A 72 -1.14 16.38 4.95
N TRP A 73 -1.51 17.08 3.88
CA TRP A 73 -1.02 18.44 3.63
C TRP A 73 -1.68 19.48 4.53
N GLN A 74 -2.98 19.38 4.79
CA GLN A 74 -3.72 20.27 5.69
C GLN A 74 -3.18 20.22 7.12
N ASP A 75 -2.95 19.01 7.64
CA ASP A 75 -2.50 18.78 9.01
C ASP A 75 -0.96 18.79 9.15
N GLY A 76 -0.21 19.00 8.05
CA GLY A 76 1.26 18.97 8.06
C GLY A 76 1.85 17.61 8.47
N LEU A 77 1.14 16.50 8.21
CA LEU A 77 1.54 15.17 8.65
C LEU A 77 2.70 14.63 7.80
N SER A 78 3.64 13.95 8.45
CA SER A 78 4.59 13.12 7.73
C SER A 78 3.89 11.91 7.10
N ARG A 79 4.49 11.37 6.03
CA ARG A 79 4.03 10.11 5.39
C ARG A 79 3.86 8.97 6.39
N ARG A 80 4.70 8.92 7.44
CA ARG A 80 4.62 7.89 8.48
C ARG A 80 3.40 8.09 9.38
N GLN A 81 3.16 9.33 9.80
CA GLN A 81 1.97 9.69 10.60
C GLN A 81 0.68 9.46 9.82
N ALA A 82 0.59 9.93 8.58
CA ALA A 82 -0.57 9.66 7.73
C ALA A 82 -0.77 8.16 7.50
N SER A 83 0.31 7.39 7.36
CA SER A 83 0.17 5.93 7.23
C SER A 83 -0.39 5.27 8.48
N ALA A 84 -0.01 5.73 9.68
CA ALA A 84 -0.55 5.22 10.92
C ALA A 84 -2.03 5.62 11.10
N LEU A 85 -2.36 6.89 10.82
CA LEU A 85 -3.70 7.44 10.99
C LEU A 85 -4.75 6.73 10.12
N PHE A 86 -4.38 6.35 8.89
CA PHE A 86 -5.28 5.72 7.93
C PHE A 86 -5.11 4.18 7.81
N ASP A 87 -4.46 3.52 8.78
CA ASP A 87 -4.07 2.08 8.77
C ASP A 87 -3.46 1.63 7.42
N ILE A 88 -2.53 2.44 6.89
CA ILE A 88 -1.82 2.16 5.64
C ILE A 88 -0.58 1.32 5.92
N ARG A 89 -0.74 0.00 5.79
CA ARG A 89 0.33 -1.00 6.05
C ARG A 89 1.38 -1.16 4.93
N GLU A 90 1.15 -0.56 3.78
CA GLU A 90 2.07 -0.64 2.64
C GLU A 90 3.10 0.49 2.77
N GLN A 91 4.36 0.12 2.97
CA GLN A 91 5.46 1.07 3.03
C GLN A 91 5.61 1.77 1.69
N GLY A 92 5.70 3.10 1.72
CA GLY A 92 5.86 3.93 0.51
C GLY A 92 4.59 4.09 -0.33
N ALA A 93 3.41 3.60 0.12
CA ALA A 93 2.15 3.81 -0.59
C ALA A 93 1.84 5.30 -0.78
N ILE A 94 1.93 6.08 0.30
CA ILE A 94 1.67 7.53 0.26
C ILE A 94 2.62 8.25 -0.69
N GLY A 95 3.92 7.96 -0.61
CA GLY A 95 4.91 8.55 -1.53
C GLY A 95 4.65 8.20 -3.00
N ARG A 96 4.08 7.01 -3.28
CA ARG A 96 3.66 6.64 -4.63
C ARG A 96 2.44 7.44 -5.09
N TRP A 97 1.49 7.71 -4.19
CA TRP A 97 0.31 8.53 -4.49
C TRP A 97 0.68 9.99 -4.71
N GLU A 98 1.59 10.55 -3.92
CA GLU A 98 2.13 11.90 -4.16
C GLU A 98 2.73 12.01 -5.56
N LYS A 99 3.60 11.06 -5.95
CA LYS A 99 4.18 11.03 -7.30
C LYS A 99 3.11 10.96 -8.40
N GLN A 100 2.07 10.13 -8.19
CA GLN A 100 0.94 10.04 -9.13
C GLN A 100 0.22 11.39 -9.22
N TYR A 101 -0.11 11.99 -8.08
CA TYR A 101 -0.77 13.29 -8.01
C TYR A 101 0.04 14.39 -8.69
N HIS A 102 1.36 14.48 -8.44
CA HIS A 102 2.21 15.46 -9.11
C HIS A 102 2.33 15.25 -10.62
N SER A 103 2.19 14.00 -11.10
CA SER A 103 2.29 13.70 -12.53
C SER A 103 1.03 14.01 -13.35
N GLY A 104 -0.15 14.08 -12.72
CA GLY A 104 -1.41 14.22 -13.46
C GLY A 104 -2.64 14.53 -12.62
N GLY A 105 -2.44 15.13 -11.44
CA GLY A 105 -3.49 15.56 -10.53
C GLY A 105 -4.35 14.41 -9.96
N PRO A 106 -5.56 14.72 -9.47
CA PRO A 106 -6.50 13.74 -8.94
C PRO A 106 -6.78 12.56 -9.88
N SER A 107 -6.88 12.83 -11.18
CA SER A 107 -7.17 11.82 -12.22
C SER A 107 -6.08 10.75 -12.33
N ALA A 108 -4.83 11.06 -11.95
CA ALA A 108 -3.72 10.11 -11.95
C ALA A 108 -3.74 9.11 -10.77
N LEU A 109 -4.54 9.37 -9.73
CA LEU A 109 -4.73 8.45 -8.59
C LEU A 109 -5.66 7.29 -8.92
N THR A 110 -6.49 7.45 -9.94
CA THR A 110 -7.39 6.42 -10.47
C THR A 110 -6.55 5.30 -11.09
N PRO A 111 -6.78 4.03 -10.71
CA PRO A 111 -6.10 2.92 -11.37
C PRO A 111 -6.48 2.91 -12.85
N LYS A 112 -5.58 3.38 -13.71
CA LYS A 112 -5.72 3.22 -15.16
C LYS A 112 -5.78 1.71 -15.42
N ARG A 113 -6.88 1.24 -16.02
CA ARG A 113 -6.92 -0.12 -16.59
C ARG A 113 -5.68 -0.24 -17.46
N LYS A 114 -4.78 -1.15 -17.09
CA LYS A 114 -3.58 -1.43 -17.89
C LYS A 114 -4.09 -2.09 -19.16
N GLY A 115 -4.53 -1.29 -20.13
CA GLY A 115 -4.69 -1.73 -21.50
C GLY A 115 -3.39 -2.44 -21.86
N ARG A 116 -3.52 -3.66 -22.38
CA ARG A 116 -2.42 -4.43 -22.96
C ARG A 116 -1.57 -3.45 -23.75
N ARG A 117 -0.30 -3.25 -23.37
CA ARG A 117 0.60 -2.47 -24.22
C ARG A 117 0.63 -3.19 -25.56
N PRO A 118 0.32 -2.55 -26.70
CA PRO A 118 0.70 -3.12 -27.98
C PRO A 118 2.21 -3.39 -27.92
N MET A 119 2.63 -4.57 -28.37
CA MET A 119 4.05 -4.85 -28.58
C MET A 119 4.55 -3.85 -29.63
N ILE A 120 5.29 -2.83 -29.19
CA ILE A 120 6.07 -1.98 -30.10
C ILE A 120 7.30 -2.79 -30.48
N ASN A 121 7.34 -3.28 -31.71
CA ASN A 121 8.60 -3.69 -32.35
C ASN A 121 9.42 -2.41 -32.52
N LYS A 122 10.58 -2.35 -31.86
CA LYS A 122 11.44 -1.16 -31.81
C LYS A 122 12.39 -1.18 -33.02
N PRO A 123 12.37 -0.19 -33.95
CA PRO A 123 13.51 0.04 -34.82
C PRO A 123 14.67 0.71 -34.03
N PRO A 124 15.93 0.54 -34.46
CA PRO A 124 17.12 0.86 -33.68
C PRO A 124 17.29 2.36 -33.38
N SER A 125 17.96 2.63 -32.25
CA SER A 125 18.15 3.93 -31.60
C SER A 125 19.03 4.90 -32.40
N SER A 126 18.67 6.18 -32.40
CA SER A 126 19.60 7.30 -32.64
C SER A 126 20.08 7.92 -31.30
N PRO A 127 21.25 8.60 -31.28
CA PRO A 127 21.99 8.99 -30.07
C PRO A 127 21.49 10.28 -29.38
N PRO A 128 21.92 10.55 -28.13
CA PRO A 128 21.30 11.54 -27.23
C PRO A 128 21.85 12.96 -27.39
N THR A 129 21.01 13.97 -27.19
CA THR A 129 21.42 15.36 -26.95
C THR A 129 21.34 15.71 -25.44
N PRO A 130 22.24 16.56 -24.93
CA PRO A 130 22.34 16.89 -23.51
C PRO A 130 21.53 18.13 -23.11
N ASP A 131 21.47 18.32 -21.79
CA ASP A 131 20.99 19.46 -20.99
C ASP A 131 19.49 19.53 -20.63
N ALA A 132 19.24 19.05 -19.41
CA ALA A 132 18.08 19.34 -18.60
C ALA A 132 18.54 20.15 -17.38
N GLU A 133 18.50 21.47 -17.47
CA GLU A 133 18.52 22.32 -16.28
C GLU A 133 17.07 22.67 -15.90
N ARG A 134 16.70 22.26 -14.67
CA ARG A 134 15.45 22.62 -14.01
C ARG A 134 15.64 23.97 -13.31
N PRO A 135 14.58 24.77 -13.09
CA PRO A 135 14.46 25.53 -11.86
C PRO A 135 13.38 24.91 -10.98
N HIS A 136 13.85 24.21 -9.95
CA HIS A 136 13.10 23.52 -8.89
C HIS A 136 12.38 24.47 -7.90
N GLU A 137 12.35 25.77 -8.18
CA GLU A 137 11.95 26.81 -7.22
C GLU A 137 10.64 27.54 -7.55
N GLU A 138 10.15 27.46 -8.79
CA GLU A 138 8.91 28.13 -9.18
C GLU A 138 7.64 27.32 -8.79
N LEU A 139 7.78 25.99 -8.72
CA LEU A 139 6.72 25.08 -8.26
C LEU A 139 6.44 25.20 -6.76
N LEU A 140 7.39 25.66 -5.95
CA LEU A 140 7.18 25.96 -4.52
C LEU A 140 6.39 27.25 -4.29
N ARG A 141 6.38 28.18 -5.26
CA ARG A 141 5.61 29.44 -5.14
C ARG A 141 4.13 29.26 -5.45
N SER A 142 3.78 28.37 -6.38
CA SER A 142 2.38 28.03 -6.67
C SER A 142 1.64 27.43 -5.45
N TRP A 143 2.39 26.89 -4.48
CA TRP A 143 1.86 26.27 -3.26
C TRP A 143 1.45 27.26 -2.14
N ARG A 144 1.78 28.56 -2.24
CA ARG A 144 1.38 29.57 -1.23
C ARG A 144 0.07 30.29 -1.51
N ILE A 145 -0.56 30.08 -2.67
CA ILE A 145 -1.78 30.81 -3.06
C ILE A 145 -3.07 30.02 -2.73
N CYS A 146 -3.02 28.70 -2.56
CA CYS A 146 -4.22 27.90 -2.29
C CYS A 146 -4.62 27.76 -0.80
N VAL A 147 -3.82 28.23 0.16
CA VAL A 147 -4.13 28.08 1.60
C VAL A 147 -4.82 29.30 2.22
N LEU A 148 -5.07 30.38 1.46
CA LEU A 148 -5.71 31.62 1.96
C LEU A 148 -7.01 31.97 1.22
N ARG A 149 -7.89 31.00 0.97
CA ARG A 149 -9.22 31.32 0.41
C ARG A 149 -10.36 30.43 0.90
N THR A 150 -10.46 30.24 2.22
CA THR A 150 -11.70 29.79 2.89
C THR A 150 -11.82 30.34 4.31
N LEU A 151 -11.55 31.64 4.51
CA LEU A 151 -12.03 32.39 5.68
C LEU A 151 -12.32 33.84 5.27
N THR A 152 -13.52 34.06 4.75
CA THR A 152 -14.33 35.27 4.90
C THR A 152 -15.78 34.84 4.73
#